data_AF-A0A180GJY3-F1
#
_entry.id   AF-A0A180GJY3-F1
#
_cell.length_a   1.000
_cell.length_b   1.000
_cell.length_c   1.000
_cell.angle_alpha   90.00
_cell.angle_beta   90.00
_cell.angle_gamma   90.00
#
_symmetry.space_group_name_H-M   'P 1'
#
loop_
_entity.id
_entity.type
_entity.pdbx_description
1 polymer ?
#
loop_
_entity_poly.entity_id
_entity_poly.type
_entity_poly.pdbx_seq_one_letter_code
_entity_poly.pdbx_strand_id
1 'polypeptide(L)'
;MDDLLEQLDISIISRWRGYTPNQGYPIYVDHVSFRVEKISGHVGDLLVCELRQLFEACQSFFDPLDNPPSPSTEFPSATIPRNLVYQLTAASIRKIDAVIESIQKPLLGLAKEEWHDVVNQINSSFTWSGKQVVYQFQSSCPHRTTEYHRRTAKFFQAATPIIKLCRTYFNRLLRSANIQSLIFITSSMEMGEDRLTELIKHAKQTGNQIHALVKGIYRLRDPSLRHEIFALRSSFGDLISPILENYWDSLSATQDPRVDRQAIAGARQWLETWNSLFSLATQNCIDVMARDDMQLSRDVHRH
;
A
#
# COMPACT_ATOMS: atom_id res chain seq x y z
N MET A 1 22.14 -7.05 -14.84
CA MET A 1 21.02 -6.43 -15.60
C MET A 1 20.27 -7.52 -16.33
N ASP A 2 20.97 -8.41 -17.03
CA ASP A 2 20.36 -9.54 -17.75
C ASP A 2 19.53 -10.46 -16.85
N ASP A 3 20.03 -10.85 -15.67
CA ASP A 3 19.26 -11.66 -14.70
C ASP A 3 17.94 -11.00 -14.24
N LEU A 4 17.93 -9.67 -14.13
CA LEU A 4 16.72 -8.92 -13.78
C LEU A 4 15.71 -8.96 -14.94
N LEU A 5 16.19 -8.80 -16.17
CA LEU A 5 15.36 -8.84 -17.37
C LEU A 5 14.79 -10.25 -17.60
N GLU A 6 15.57 -11.29 -17.36
CA GLU A 6 15.10 -12.68 -17.43
C GLU A 6 14.02 -12.98 -16.37
N GLN A 7 14.23 -12.55 -15.12
CA GLN A 7 13.19 -12.70 -14.08
C GLN A 7 11.92 -11.90 -14.40
N LEU A 8 12.06 -10.71 -15.00
CA LEU A 8 10.91 -9.92 -15.46
C LEU A 8 10.14 -10.64 -16.56
N ASP A 9 10.83 -11.19 -17.55
CA ASP A 9 10.19 -11.92 -18.64
C ASP A 9 9.41 -13.13 -18.11
N ILE A 10 10.02 -13.93 -17.24
CA ILE A 10 9.35 -15.08 -16.59
C ILE A 10 8.15 -14.61 -15.74
N SER A 11 8.28 -13.52 -14.98
CA SER A 11 7.19 -13.00 -14.14
C SER A 11 6.03 -12.42 -14.95
N ILE A 12 6.30 -11.82 -16.11
CA ILE A 12 5.27 -11.33 -17.02
C ILE A 12 4.59 -12.54 -17.66
N ILE A 13 5.35 -13.45 -18.27
CA ILE A 13 4.83 -14.66 -18.93
C ILE A 13 3.94 -15.47 -17.98
N SER A 14 4.38 -15.70 -16.74
CA SER A 14 3.58 -16.45 -15.75
C SER A 14 2.26 -15.76 -15.42
N ARG A 15 2.26 -14.44 -15.22
CA ARG A 15 1.05 -13.65 -14.96
C ARG A 15 0.07 -13.69 -16.14
N TRP A 16 0.57 -13.67 -17.37
CA TRP A 16 -0.27 -13.72 -18.57
C TRP A 16 -0.75 -15.14 -18.94
N ARG A 17 0.09 -16.17 -18.76
CA ARG A 17 -0.30 -17.58 -18.98
C ARG A 17 -1.31 -18.07 -17.94
N GLY A 18 -1.28 -17.56 -16.72
CA GLY A 18 -2.33 -17.82 -15.73
C GLY A 18 -3.73 -17.36 -16.16
N TYR A 19 -3.83 -16.44 -17.13
CA TYR A 19 -5.09 -15.94 -17.68
C TYR A 19 -5.58 -16.71 -18.94
N THR A 20 -4.73 -17.51 -19.60
CA THR A 20 -5.11 -18.31 -20.77
C THR A 20 -5.25 -19.79 -20.39
N PRO A 21 -6.47 -20.37 -20.39
CA PRO A 21 -6.70 -21.74 -19.87
C PRO A 21 -5.98 -22.88 -20.60
N ASN A 22 -5.35 -22.62 -21.74
CA ASN A 22 -4.97 -23.65 -22.71
C ASN A 22 -3.45 -23.78 -22.97
N GLN A 23 -2.57 -23.17 -22.17
CA GLN A 23 -1.12 -23.32 -22.38
C GLN A 23 -0.35 -23.74 -21.12
N GLY A 24 -0.32 -25.06 -20.89
CA GLY A 24 0.65 -25.71 -20.01
C GLY A 24 0.51 -25.36 -18.53
N TYR A 25 1.22 -26.13 -17.69
CA TYR A 25 1.25 -25.89 -16.25
C TYR A 25 1.71 -24.44 -15.97
N PRO A 26 1.04 -23.71 -15.06
CA PRO A 26 1.49 -22.39 -14.65
C PRO A 26 2.94 -22.46 -14.17
N ILE A 27 3.80 -21.60 -14.73
CA ILE A 27 5.16 -21.40 -14.22
C ILE A 27 5.01 -20.62 -12.92
N TYR A 28 5.01 -21.34 -11.80
CA TYR A 28 5.04 -20.71 -10.48
C TYR A 28 6.48 -20.30 -10.18
N VAL A 29 6.70 -19.00 -10.05
CA VAL A 29 7.96 -18.46 -9.52
C VAL A 29 7.77 -18.32 -8.01
N ASP A 30 8.31 -19.26 -7.24
CA ASP A 30 8.12 -19.33 -5.78
C ASP A 30 8.67 -18.09 -5.04
N HIS A 31 9.63 -17.38 -5.63
CA HIS A 31 10.18 -16.14 -5.08
C HIS A 31 10.52 -15.11 -6.18
N VAL A 32 9.57 -14.22 -6.45
CA VAL A 32 9.80 -13.03 -7.28
C VAL A 32 10.38 -11.93 -6.40
N SER A 33 11.52 -11.33 -6.77
CA SER A 33 12.08 -10.20 -6.03
C SER A 33 11.13 -8.99 -6.04
N PHE A 34 11.15 -8.16 -4.99
CA PHE A 34 10.28 -6.97 -4.92
C PHE A 34 10.42 -6.08 -6.15
N ARG A 35 11.65 -5.89 -6.65
CA ARG A 35 11.94 -5.12 -7.85
C ARG A 35 11.18 -5.69 -9.06
N VAL A 36 11.27 -7.00 -9.27
CA VAL A 36 10.58 -7.70 -10.36
C VAL A 36 9.07 -7.56 -10.17
N GLU A 37 8.54 -7.77 -8.96
CA GLU A 37 7.11 -7.65 -8.68
C GLU A 37 6.55 -6.26 -9.02
N LYS A 38 7.26 -5.19 -8.60
CA LYS A 38 6.84 -3.79 -8.83
C LYS A 38 6.88 -3.44 -10.31
N ILE A 39 7.97 -3.76 -11.01
CA ILE A 39 8.12 -3.47 -12.44
C ILE A 39 7.12 -4.30 -13.25
N SER A 40 6.92 -5.59 -12.94
CA SER A 40 5.89 -6.41 -13.59
C SER A 40 4.48 -5.87 -13.34
N GLY A 41 4.23 -5.23 -12.19
CA GLY A 41 3.01 -4.46 -11.93
C GLY A 41 2.87 -3.29 -12.91
N HIS A 42 3.89 -2.44 -13.03
CA HIS A 42 3.86 -1.29 -13.96
C HIS A 42 3.70 -1.72 -15.43
N VAL A 43 4.33 -2.81 -15.84
CA VAL A 43 4.16 -3.41 -17.18
C VAL A 43 2.74 -3.95 -17.36
N GLY A 44 2.19 -4.59 -16.34
CA GLY A 44 0.80 -5.03 -16.33
C GLY A 44 -0.17 -3.88 -16.57
N ASP A 45 -0.02 -2.78 -15.83
CA ASP A 45 -0.87 -1.58 -15.97
C ASP A 45 -0.73 -0.95 -17.37
N LEU A 46 0.48 -0.86 -17.90
CA LEU A 46 0.74 -0.36 -19.25
C LEU A 46 -0.02 -1.18 -20.30
N LEU A 47 0.05 -2.51 -20.22
CA LEU A 47 -0.58 -3.42 -21.17
C LEU A 47 -2.11 -3.43 -21.03
N VAL A 48 -2.62 -3.47 -19.80
CA VAL A 48 -4.05 -3.67 -19.53
C VAL A 48 -4.85 -2.37 -19.66
N CYS A 49 -4.29 -1.24 -19.23
CA CYS A 49 -5.01 0.03 -19.19
C CYS A 49 -4.67 0.90 -20.41
N GLU A 50 -3.40 1.27 -20.59
CA GLU A 50 -3.01 2.29 -21.57
C GLU A 50 -3.03 1.76 -23.00
N LEU A 51 -2.28 0.68 -23.26
CA LEU A 51 -2.16 0.14 -24.62
C LEU A 51 -3.48 -0.45 -25.13
N ARG A 52 -4.27 -1.06 -24.25
CA ARG A 52 -5.63 -1.51 -24.58
C ARG A 52 -6.49 -0.36 -25.08
N GLN A 53 -6.58 0.74 -24.32
CA GLN A 53 -7.38 1.90 -24.69
C GLN A 53 -6.88 2.52 -26.00
N LEU A 54 -5.56 2.58 -26.19
CA LEU A 54 -4.97 3.05 -27.44
C LEU A 54 -5.39 2.17 -28.62
N PHE A 55 -5.31 0.85 -28.49
CA PHE A 55 -5.70 -0.05 -29.57
C PHE A 55 -7.19 0.02 -29.88
N GLU A 56 -8.05 0.12 -28.86
CA GLU A 56 -9.50 0.32 -29.04
C GLU A 56 -9.81 1.65 -29.75
N ALA A 57 -9.09 2.72 -29.41
CA ALA A 57 -9.23 4.02 -30.08
C ALA A 57 -8.70 4.01 -31.52
N CYS A 58 -7.58 3.33 -31.77
CA CYS A 58 -7.05 3.13 -33.11
C CYS A 58 -8.03 2.32 -33.98
N GLN A 59 -8.56 1.23 -33.45
CA GLN A 59 -9.57 0.42 -34.14
C GLN A 59 -10.78 1.27 -34.50
N SER A 60 -11.34 2.01 -33.54
CA SER A 60 -12.47 2.92 -33.78
C SER A 60 -12.16 4.02 -34.82
N PHE A 61 -10.89 4.43 -34.95
CA PHE A 61 -10.45 5.41 -35.92
C PHE A 61 -10.30 4.83 -37.34
N PHE A 62 -9.82 3.58 -37.45
CA PHE A 62 -9.58 2.92 -38.73
C PHE A 62 -10.78 2.11 -39.25
N ASP A 63 -11.68 1.63 -38.38
CA ASP A 63 -12.87 0.86 -38.77
C ASP A 63 -13.74 1.55 -39.84
N PRO A 64 -13.98 2.88 -39.82
CA PRO A 64 -14.75 3.55 -40.86
C PRO A 64 -14.03 3.68 -42.21
N LEU A 65 -12.69 3.53 -42.24
CA LEU A 65 -11.89 3.53 -43.47
C LEU A 65 -11.99 2.17 -44.17
N ASP A 66 -12.03 1.09 -43.38
CA ASP A 66 -12.16 -0.28 -43.89
C ASP A 66 -13.63 -0.66 -44.17
N ASN A 67 -14.58 -0.06 -43.44
CA ASN A 67 -16.02 -0.27 -43.59
C ASN A 67 -16.78 1.08 -43.58
N PRO A 68 -16.91 1.75 -44.75
CA PRO A 68 -17.58 3.04 -44.80
C PRO A 68 -19.07 2.92 -44.44
N PRO A 69 -19.59 3.74 -43.52
CA PRO A 69 -21.01 3.71 -43.17
C PRO A 69 -21.86 4.15 -44.37
N SER A 70 -23.07 3.59 -44.48
CA SER A 70 -24.07 3.99 -45.47
C SER A 70 -24.29 5.52 -45.44
N PRO A 71 -24.57 6.15 -46.60
CA PRO A 71 -24.53 7.62 -46.79
C PRO A 71 -25.56 8.43 -46.00
N SER A 72 -26.31 7.81 -45.08
CA SER A 72 -27.43 8.40 -44.35
C SER A 72 -27.10 8.85 -42.92
N THR A 73 -25.85 8.66 -42.47
CA THR A 73 -25.47 8.96 -41.08
C THR A 73 -24.54 10.17 -41.05
N GLU A 74 -24.97 11.25 -40.40
CA GLU A 74 -24.12 12.41 -40.13
C GLU A 74 -22.83 11.95 -39.43
N PHE A 75 -21.68 12.17 -40.08
CA PHE A 75 -20.39 11.79 -39.53
C PHE A 75 -20.10 12.58 -38.25
N PRO A 76 -19.69 11.94 -37.14
CA PRO A 76 -18.95 12.64 -36.11
C PRO A 76 -17.70 13.23 -36.76
N SER A 77 -17.42 14.52 -36.50
CA SER A 77 -16.23 15.20 -36.99
C SER A 77 -14.98 14.32 -36.76
N ALA A 78 -14.27 13.97 -37.84
CA ALA A 78 -13.03 13.17 -37.82
C ALA A 78 -11.92 13.73 -36.92
N THR A 79 -12.13 14.94 -36.39
CA THR A 79 -11.29 15.63 -35.42
C THR A 79 -11.31 14.96 -34.03
N ILE A 80 -12.45 14.39 -33.60
CA ILE A 80 -12.59 13.82 -32.25
C ILE A 80 -11.81 12.49 -32.11
N PRO A 81 -11.94 11.52 -33.04
CA PRO A 81 -11.19 10.27 -32.96
C PRO A 81 -9.67 10.45 -33.11
N ARG A 82 -9.24 11.38 -33.97
CA ARG A 82 -7.82 11.71 -34.15
C ARG A 82 -7.19 12.30 -32.89
N ASN A 83 -7.88 13.23 -32.23
CA ASN A 83 -7.39 13.84 -30.99
C ASN A 83 -7.30 12.80 -29.85
N LEU A 84 -8.26 11.88 -29.77
CA LEU A 84 -8.23 10.80 -28.78
C LEU A 84 -7.04 9.86 -28.99
N VAL A 85 -6.79 9.40 -30.23
CA VAL A 85 -5.61 8.56 -30.55
C VAL A 85 -4.31 9.27 -30.20
N TYR A 86 -4.19 10.56 -30.54
CA TYR A 86 -3.01 11.36 -30.19
C TYR A 86 -2.79 11.43 -28.66
N GLN A 87 -3.84 11.71 -27.89
CA GLN A 87 -3.77 11.79 -26.44
C GLN A 87 -3.38 10.45 -25.79
N LEU A 88 -3.98 9.35 -26.22
CA LEU A 88 -3.69 8.01 -25.72
C LEU A 88 -2.29 7.53 -26.13
N THR A 89 -1.81 7.92 -27.31
CA THR A 89 -0.43 7.65 -27.74
C THR A 89 0.56 8.37 -26.82
N ALA A 90 0.34 9.66 -26.56
CA ALA A 90 1.18 10.43 -25.66
C ALA A 90 1.13 9.89 -24.22
N ALA A 91 -0.03 9.41 -23.74
CA ALA A 91 -0.16 8.77 -22.44
C ALA A 91 0.61 7.44 -22.37
N SER A 92 0.49 6.61 -23.41
CA SER A 92 1.21 5.34 -23.51
C SER A 92 2.73 5.53 -23.54
N ILE A 93 3.24 6.50 -24.32
CA ILE A 93 4.68 6.83 -24.34
C ILE A 93 5.16 7.24 -22.94
N ARG A 94 4.44 8.15 -22.28
CA ARG A 94 4.77 8.57 -20.90
C ARG A 94 4.81 7.39 -19.93
N LYS A 95 3.90 6.42 -20.08
CA LYS A 95 3.87 5.22 -19.24
C LYS A 95 5.02 4.25 -19.55
N ILE A 96 5.40 4.11 -20.83
CA ILE A 96 6.60 3.36 -21.24
C ILE A 96 7.85 3.97 -20.63
N ASP A 97 8.01 5.30 -20.73
CA ASP A 97 9.15 6.01 -20.15
C ASP A 97 9.22 5.80 -18.63
N ALA A 98 8.07 5.85 -17.93
CA ALA A 98 8.01 5.57 -16.49
C ALA A 98 8.41 4.12 -16.14
N VAL A 99 8.08 3.13 -16.99
CA VAL A 99 8.53 1.74 -16.82
C VAL A 99 10.04 1.64 -16.99
N ILE A 100 10.60 2.28 -18.02
CA ILE A 100 12.05 2.33 -18.27
C ILE A 100 12.77 2.96 -17.07
N GLU A 101 12.27 4.09 -16.59
CA GLU A 101 12.81 4.78 -15.41
C GLU A 101 12.75 3.88 -14.17
N SER A 102 11.64 3.13 -13.97
CA SER A 102 11.48 2.18 -12.86
C SER A 102 12.52 1.06 -12.89
N ILE A 103 12.89 0.56 -14.07
CA ILE A 103 13.93 -0.47 -14.23
C ILE A 103 15.28 0.06 -13.78
N GLN A 104 15.59 1.32 -14.14
CA GLN A 104 16.86 1.98 -13.82
C GLN A 104 16.93 2.50 -12.38
N LYS A 105 15.78 2.61 -11.69
CA LYS A 105 15.68 3.20 -10.36
C LYS A 105 16.42 2.36 -9.30
N PRO A 106 17.13 2.98 -8.34
CA PRO A 106 17.67 2.29 -7.17
C PRO A 106 16.55 1.65 -6.34
N LEU A 107 16.84 0.54 -5.66
CA LEU A 107 15.85 -0.21 -4.88
C LEU A 107 15.16 0.67 -3.83
N LEU A 108 15.93 1.53 -3.15
CA LEU A 108 15.41 2.48 -2.17
C LEU A 108 14.45 3.50 -2.81
N GLY A 109 14.65 3.85 -4.08
CA GLY A 109 13.73 4.70 -4.82
C GLY A 109 12.38 4.01 -5.04
N LEU A 110 12.40 2.74 -5.45
CA LEU A 110 11.19 1.91 -5.61
C LEU A 110 10.49 1.65 -4.26
N ALA A 111 11.26 1.42 -3.20
CA ALA A 111 10.76 1.26 -1.85
C ALA A 111 9.97 2.47 -1.37
N LYS A 112 10.47 3.68 -1.65
CA LYS A 112 9.81 4.93 -1.29
C LYS A 112 8.48 5.12 -2.01
N GLU A 113 8.39 4.73 -3.28
CA GLU A 113 7.11 4.76 -3.99
C GLU A 113 6.09 3.84 -3.31
N GLU A 114 6.49 2.60 -2.99
CA GLU A 114 5.62 1.65 -2.31
C GLU A 114 5.15 2.15 -0.93
N TRP A 115 6.07 2.69 -0.12
CA TRP A 115 5.68 3.26 1.18
C TRP A 115 4.81 4.51 1.03
N HIS A 116 5.01 5.28 -0.05
CA HIS A 116 4.17 6.43 -0.36
C HIS A 116 2.75 5.99 -0.73
N ASP A 117 2.62 4.91 -1.51
CA ASP A 117 1.34 4.27 -1.81
C ASP A 117 0.64 3.81 -0.53
N VAL A 118 1.35 3.17 0.41
CA VAL A 118 0.80 2.79 1.72
C VAL A 118 0.32 4.02 2.49
N VAL A 119 1.11 5.09 2.57
CA VAL A 119 0.69 6.33 3.25
C VAL A 119 -0.54 6.95 2.58
N ASN A 120 -0.60 6.96 1.25
CA ASN A 120 -1.74 7.46 0.50
C ASN A 120 -3.00 6.63 0.75
N GLN A 121 -2.88 5.30 0.82
CA GLN A 121 -3.97 4.41 1.22
C GLN A 121 -4.45 4.68 2.64
N ILE A 122 -3.53 4.91 3.59
CA ILE A 122 -3.90 5.30 4.96
C ILE A 122 -4.63 6.64 4.97
N ASN A 123 -4.16 7.63 4.18
CA ASN A 123 -4.76 8.97 4.11
C ASN A 123 -6.14 8.96 3.46
N SER A 124 -6.31 8.26 2.34
CA SER A 124 -7.61 8.15 1.65
C SER A 124 -8.64 7.50 2.57
N SER A 125 -8.20 6.48 3.32
CA SER A 125 -8.98 5.81 4.36
C SER A 125 -9.33 6.70 5.57
N PHE A 126 -8.65 7.84 5.75
CA PHE A 126 -8.76 8.73 6.91
C PHE A 126 -9.28 10.14 6.57
N THR A 127 -9.89 10.32 5.40
CA THR A 127 -10.69 11.53 5.08
C THR A 127 -11.90 11.72 6.00
N TRP A 128 -12.05 10.82 6.98
CA TRP A 128 -13.15 10.76 7.91
C TRP A 128 -12.92 11.64 9.15
N SER A 129 -13.59 12.79 9.21
CA SER A 129 -13.71 13.55 10.46
C SER A 129 -14.67 12.83 11.43
N GLY A 130 -14.31 12.67 12.71
CA GLY A 130 -15.14 11.90 13.68
C GLY A 130 -16.62 12.31 13.75
N LYS A 131 -16.97 13.53 13.35
CA LYS A 131 -18.37 14.01 13.21
C LYS A 131 -19.09 13.32 12.05
N GLN A 132 -18.45 13.18 10.89
CA GLN A 132 -19.01 12.55 9.70
C GLN A 132 -19.33 11.07 9.95
N VAL A 133 -18.68 10.41 10.94
CA VAL A 133 -18.86 8.95 11.21
C VAL A 133 -20.21 8.76 11.84
N VAL A 134 -20.42 9.53 12.90
CA VAL A 134 -21.65 9.52 13.66
C VAL A 134 -22.82 9.89 12.74
N TYR A 135 -22.67 10.92 11.89
CA TYR A 135 -23.72 11.32 10.95
C TYR A 135 -24.02 10.25 9.88
N GLN A 136 -23.02 9.67 9.20
CA GLN A 136 -23.26 8.65 8.17
C GLN A 136 -23.83 7.36 8.75
N PHE A 137 -23.36 6.90 9.92
CA PHE A 137 -23.97 5.74 10.57
C PHE A 137 -25.39 6.00 11.07
N GLN A 138 -25.68 7.23 11.50
CA GLN A 138 -27.03 7.65 11.90
C GLN A 138 -27.98 7.73 10.69
N SER A 139 -27.49 8.12 9.50
CA SER A 139 -28.29 8.09 8.27
C SER A 139 -28.49 6.69 7.68
N SER A 140 -27.49 5.80 7.78
CA SER A 140 -27.55 4.46 7.16
C SER A 140 -28.29 3.43 8.00
N CYS A 141 -28.49 3.67 9.30
CA CYS A 141 -29.17 2.75 10.22
C CYS A 141 -29.99 3.51 11.28
N PRO A 142 -31.09 4.19 10.89
CA PRO A 142 -31.88 5.04 11.80
C PRO A 142 -32.58 4.27 12.95
N HIS A 143 -32.66 2.94 12.86
CA HIS A 143 -33.28 2.08 13.88
C HIS A 143 -32.34 1.63 15.00
N ARG A 144 -31.05 1.99 14.97
CA ARG A 144 -30.11 1.61 16.04
C ARG A 144 -30.19 2.60 17.21
N THR A 145 -30.07 2.08 18.43
CA THR A 145 -30.21 2.87 19.66
C THR A 145 -29.08 3.90 19.81
N THR A 146 -29.34 4.97 20.56
CA THR A 146 -28.32 5.99 20.94
C THR A 146 -27.08 5.37 21.58
N GLU A 147 -27.25 4.27 22.31
CA GLU A 147 -26.15 3.50 22.91
C GLU A 147 -25.26 2.81 21.84
N TYR A 148 -25.83 2.32 20.74
CA TYR A 148 -25.05 1.76 19.62
C TYR A 148 -24.12 2.80 18.99
N HIS A 149 -24.63 4.01 18.75
CA HIS A 149 -23.83 5.12 18.20
C HIS A 149 -22.72 5.54 19.17
N ARG A 150 -23.00 5.56 20.47
CA ARG A 150 -22.02 5.87 21.51
C ARG A 150 -20.90 4.83 21.59
N ARG A 151 -21.21 3.53 21.52
CA ARG A 151 -20.20 2.45 21.50
C ARG A 151 -19.32 2.53 20.24
N THR A 152 -19.96 2.72 19.10
CA THR A 152 -19.28 2.97 17.81
C THR A 152 -18.29 4.13 17.91
N ALA A 153 -18.72 5.29 18.43
CA ALA A 153 -17.86 6.45 18.57
C ALA A 153 -16.64 6.19 19.49
N LYS A 154 -16.82 5.47 20.60
CA LYS A 154 -15.72 5.08 21.50
C LYS A 154 -14.70 4.18 20.81
N PHE A 155 -15.18 3.21 20.02
CA PHE A 155 -14.29 2.35 19.24
C PHE A 155 -13.48 3.14 18.20
N PHE A 156 -14.13 4.00 17.41
CA PHE A 156 -13.43 4.87 16.46
C PHE A 156 -12.39 5.77 17.13
N GLN A 157 -12.73 6.31 18.32
CA GLN A 157 -11.80 7.10 19.12
C GLN A 157 -10.58 6.26 19.58
N ALA A 158 -10.79 5.00 19.94
CA ALA A 158 -9.71 4.10 20.37
C ALA A 158 -8.84 3.60 19.20
N ALA A 159 -9.42 3.42 18.00
CA ALA A 159 -8.68 3.02 16.80
C ALA A 159 -7.88 4.18 16.16
N THR A 160 -8.34 5.43 16.33
CA THR A 160 -7.71 6.62 15.74
C THR A 160 -6.20 6.74 16.04
N PRO A 161 -5.72 6.58 17.29
CA PRO A 161 -4.30 6.59 17.60
C PRO A 161 -3.50 5.52 16.84
N ILE A 162 -4.04 4.31 16.67
CA ILE A 162 -3.37 3.21 15.93
C ILE A 162 -3.09 3.65 14.50
N ILE A 163 -4.11 4.14 13.79
CA ILE A 163 -3.96 4.55 12.39
C ILE A 163 -2.98 5.74 12.25
N LYS A 164 -3.05 6.72 13.16
CA LYS A 164 -2.12 7.85 13.20
C LYS A 164 -0.66 7.40 13.42
N LEU A 165 -0.45 6.44 14.31
CA LEU A 165 0.87 5.88 14.58
C LEU A 165 1.41 5.11 13.38
N CYS A 166 0.60 4.28 12.71
CA CYS A 166 0.97 3.63 11.45
C CYS A 166 1.39 4.66 10.40
N ARG A 167 0.58 5.70 10.18
CA ARG A 167 0.92 6.78 9.23
C ARG A 167 2.25 7.46 9.58
N THR A 168 2.47 7.75 10.87
CA THR A 168 3.68 8.42 11.35
C THR A 168 4.91 7.54 11.12
N TYR A 169 4.77 6.23 11.29
CA TYR A 169 5.83 5.25 11.05
C TYR A 169 6.27 5.24 9.58
N PHE A 170 5.33 5.04 8.65
CA PHE A 170 5.67 5.02 7.23
C PHE A 170 6.20 6.37 6.72
N ASN A 171 5.67 7.49 7.24
CA ASN A 171 6.24 8.81 6.93
C ASN A 171 7.69 8.96 7.39
N ARG A 172 8.08 8.30 8.48
CA ARG A 172 9.46 8.28 8.98
C ARG A 172 10.38 7.41 8.12
N LEU A 173 9.88 6.32 7.53
CA LEU A 173 10.61 5.51 6.53
C LEU A 173 10.86 6.27 5.22
N LEU A 174 9.90 7.12 4.80
CA LEU A 174 9.95 7.86 3.54
C LEU A 174 10.97 9.01 3.49
N ARG A 175 11.34 9.58 4.65
CA ARG A 175 12.07 10.86 4.69
C ARG A 175 13.55 10.68 4.31
N SER A 176 13.94 11.25 3.18
CA SER A 176 15.28 11.06 2.60
C SER A 176 16.39 11.92 3.20
N ALA A 177 16.07 13.02 3.87
CA ALA A 177 17.09 13.94 4.37
C ALA A 177 16.54 14.77 5.54
N ASN A 178 17.17 14.59 6.70
CA ASN A 178 17.17 15.43 7.93
C ASN A 178 16.83 14.61 9.17
N ILE A 179 17.87 14.30 9.98
CA ILE A 179 17.92 14.05 11.44
C ILE A 179 16.93 13.00 12.00
N GLN A 180 16.06 12.45 11.18
CA GLN A 180 14.84 11.78 11.59
C GLN A 180 14.44 10.60 10.69
N SER A 181 15.21 10.25 9.67
CA SER A 181 14.94 9.01 8.94
C SER A 181 15.29 7.80 9.79
N LEU A 182 14.54 6.70 9.64
CA LEU A 182 14.92 5.40 10.19
C LEU A 182 15.94 4.66 9.31
N ILE A 183 16.03 5.05 8.03
CA ILE A 183 16.96 4.52 7.04
C ILE A 183 17.85 5.66 6.55
N PHE A 184 19.17 5.53 6.73
CA PHE A 184 20.12 6.55 6.34
C PHE A 184 20.54 6.35 4.87
N ILE A 185 20.65 7.47 4.14
CA ILE A 185 20.94 7.49 2.69
C ILE A 185 22.38 7.97 2.43
N THR A 186 23.08 8.41 3.47
CA THR A 186 24.51 8.71 3.39
C THR A 186 25.30 7.44 3.07
N SER A 187 26.26 7.53 2.16
CA SER A 187 27.02 6.39 1.65
C SER A 187 27.73 5.55 2.73
N SER A 188 28.05 6.13 3.89
CA SER A 188 28.64 5.43 5.04
C SER A 188 27.61 4.69 5.91
N MET A 189 26.32 4.90 5.68
CA MET A 189 25.23 4.40 6.51
C MET A 189 24.10 3.75 5.69
N GLU A 190 24.31 3.52 4.40
CA GLU A 190 23.28 2.94 3.53
C GLU A 190 22.92 1.52 4.00
N MET A 191 21.62 1.20 3.97
CA MET A 191 21.15 -0.14 4.27
C MET A 191 21.43 -1.07 3.09
N GLY A 192 22.06 -2.21 3.37
CA GLY A 192 22.32 -3.24 2.36
C GLY A 192 21.04 -3.75 1.67
N GLU A 193 21.17 -4.15 0.42
CA GLU A 193 20.05 -4.46 -0.47
C GLU A 193 19.17 -5.62 0.04
N ASP A 194 19.76 -6.66 0.63
CA ASP A 194 19.02 -7.81 1.18
C ASP A 194 18.09 -7.39 2.32
N ARG A 195 18.62 -6.61 3.27
CA ARG A 195 17.85 -6.09 4.42
C ARG A 195 16.77 -5.12 3.97
N LEU A 196 17.09 -4.28 2.99
CA LEU A 196 16.12 -3.36 2.41
C LEU A 196 14.98 -4.13 1.71
N THR A 197 15.30 -5.21 0.99
CA THR A 197 14.29 -6.07 0.35
C THR A 197 13.37 -6.73 1.37
N GLU A 198 13.94 -7.26 2.46
CA GLU A 198 13.18 -7.86 3.56
C GLU A 198 12.27 -6.82 4.25
N LEU A 199 12.81 -5.63 4.53
CA LEU A 199 12.05 -4.52 5.10
C LEU A 199 10.86 -4.13 4.22
N ILE A 200 11.08 -4.01 2.90
CA ILE A 200 10.01 -3.66 1.95
C ILE A 200 8.91 -4.71 1.95
N LYS A 201 9.28 -6.00 1.93
CA LYS A 201 8.32 -7.11 1.97
C LYS A 201 7.40 -7.01 3.18
N HIS A 202 7.97 -6.82 4.37
CA HIS A 202 7.18 -6.70 5.60
C HIS A 202 6.40 -5.39 5.68
N ALA A 203 6.96 -4.29 5.19
CA ALA A 203 6.27 -3.00 5.08
C ALA A 203 5.01 -3.10 4.21
N LYS A 204 5.09 -3.79 3.06
CA LYS A 204 3.94 -4.06 2.17
C LYS A 204 2.88 -4.93 2.84
N GLN A 205 3.29 -6.03 3.47
CA GLN A 205 2.38 -6.90 4.23
C GLN A 205 1.65 -6.11 5.33
N THR A 206 2.37 -5.25 6.04
CA THR A 206 1.81 -4.36 7.06
C THR A 206 0.82 -3.36 6.46
N GLY A 207 1.13 -2.78 5.29
CA GLY A 207 0.21 -1.92 4.56
C GLY A 207 -1.14 -2.59 4.29
N ASN A 208 -1.11 -3.85 3.84
CA ASN A 208 -2.32 -4.65 3.61
C ASN A 208 -3.11 -4.91 4.90
N GLN A 209 -2.43 -5.21 6.01
CA GLN A 209 -3.07 -5.37 7.33
C GLN A 209 -3.70 -4.07 7.82
N ILE A 210 -3.05 -2.92 7.60
CA ILE A 210 -3.63 -1.62 7.94
C ILE A 210 -4.91 -1.40 7.12
N HIS A 211 -4.90 -1.73 5.82
CA HIS A 211 -6.08 -1.64 4.99
C HIS A 211 -7.21 -2.56 5.49
N ALA A 212 -6.91 -3.81 5.85
CA ALA A 212 -7.86 -4.76 6.42
C ALA A 212 -8.43 -4.25 7.76
N LEU A 213 -7.59 -3.72 8.65
CA LEU A 213 -8.00 -3.10 9.90
C LEU A 213 -8.98 -1.95 9.65
N VAL A 214 -8.64 -1.02 8.75
CA VAL A 214 -9.51 0.12 8.43
C VAL A 214 -10.85 -0.36 7.86
N LYS A 215 -10.83 -1.35 6.96
CA LYS A 215 -12.05 -1.97 6.43
C LYS A 215 -12.89 -2.66 7.51
N GLY A 216 -12.24 -3.35 8.45
CA GLY A 216 -12.90 -3.96 9.60
C GLY A 216 -13.53 -2.91 10.50
N ILE A 217 -12.85 -1.77 10.71
CA ILE A 217 -13.37 -0.65 11.49
C ILE A 217 -14.68 -0.13 10.87
N TYR A 218 -14.76 -0.05 9.55
CA TYR A 218 -15.98 0.33 8.83
C TYR A 218 -17.13 -0.66 8.98
N ARG A 219 -16.83 -1.96 9.11
CA ARG A 219 -17.85 -3.01 9.15
C ARG A 219 -18.45 -3.23 10.53
N LEU A 220 -17.90 -2.60 11.58
CA LEU A 220 -18.34 -2.62 12.99
C LEU A 220 -18.85 -4.00 13.45
N ARG A 221 -18.01 -4.70 14.23
CA ARG A 221 -18.14 -6.11 14.68
C ARG A 221 -17.59 -7.15 13.71
N ASP A 222 -16.63 -6.80 12.88
CA ASP A 222 -15.85 -7.82 12.19
C ASP A 222 -15.05 -8.61 13.25
N PRO A 223 -15.30 -9.93 13.45
CA PRO A 223 -14.59 -10.72 14.44
C PRO A 223 -13.07 -10.77 14.17
N SER A 224 -12.66 -10.52 12.93
CA SER A 224 -11.25 -10.46 12.54
C SER A 224 -10.53 -9.22 13.08
N LEU A 225 -11.22 -8.17 13.54
CA LEU A 225 -10.58 -6.92 13.98
C LEU A 225 -9.52 -7.12 15.07
N ARG A 226 -9.78 -8.00 16.04
CA ARG A 226 -8.78 -8.33 17.07
C ARG A 226 -7.57 -9.00 16.44
N HIS A 227 -7.81 -9.94 15.52
CA HIS A 227 -6.77 -10.62 14.78
C HIS A 227 -5.92 -9.63 13.97
N GLU A 228 -6.54 -8.66 13.29
CA GLU A 228 -5.82 -7.61 12.55
C GLU A 228 -4.97 -6.72 13.48
N ILE A 229 -5.49 -6.36 14.66
CA ILE A 229 -4.70 -5.60 15.65
C ILE A 229 -3.49 -6.42 16.13
N PHE A 230 -3.66 -7.70 16.41
CA PHE A 230 -2.55 -8.58 16.80
C PHE A 230 -1.56 -8.77 15.65
N ALA A 231 -2.04 -8.98 14.43
CA ALA A 231 -1.22 -9.12 13.24
C ALA A 231 -0.35 -7.87 13.01
N LEU A 232 -0.91 -6.68 13.21
CA LEU A 232 -0.16 -5.43 13.16
C LEU A 232 0.90 -5.32 14.25
N ARG A 233 0.59 -5.73 15.48
CA ARG A 233 1.59 -5.75 16.57
C ARG A 233 2.75 -6.66 16.23
N SER A 234 2.47 -7.88 15.75
CA SER A 234 3.51 -8.80 15.32
C SER A 234 4.28 -8.27 14.10
N SER A 235 3.61 -7.61 13.15
CA SER A 235 4.31 -7.09 11.98
C SER A 235 5.31 -5.98 12.35
N PHE A 236 4.90 -5.03 13.17
CA PHE A 236 5.83 -3.97 13.63
C PHE A 236 6.88 -4.49 14.62
N GLY A 237 6.49 -5.30 15.59
CA GLY A 237 7.35 -5.76 16.68
C GLY A 237 8.28 -6.91 16.29
N ASP A 238 7.76 -7.91 15.60
CA ASP A 238 8.47 -9.17 15.35
C ASP A 238 9.14 -9.21 13.98
N LEU A 239 8.64 -8.43 13.00
CA LEU A 239 9.15 -8.46 11.63
C LEU A 239 9.93 -7.20 11.25
N ILE A 240 9.38 -6.00 11.47
CA ILE A 240 9.99 -4.76 10.98
C ILE A 240 11.04 -4.20 11.95
N SER A 241 10.73 -4.08 13.25
CA SER A 241 11.65 -3.49 14.24
C SER A 241 13.00 -4.21 14.30
N PRO A 242 13.07 -5.55 14.29
CA PRO A 242 14.35 -6.25 14.36
C PRO A 242 15.25 -5.97 13.14
N ILE A 243 14.68 -5.77 11.95
CA ILE A 243 15.44 -5.43 10.74
C ILE A 243 16.12 -4.06 10.92
N LEU A 244 15.40 -3.07 11.45
CA LEU A 244 15.94 -1.74 11.72
C LEU A 244 16.99 -1.76 12.83
N GLU A 245 16.72 -2.49 13.92
CA GLU A 245 17.65 -2.61 15.05
C GLU A 245 18.97 -3.28 14.64
N ASN A 246 18.89 -4.42 13.94
CA ASN A 246 20.06 -5.11 13.40
C ASN A 246 20.85 -4.25 12.42
N TYR A 247 20.16 -3.44 11.61
CA TYR A 247 20.78 -2.46 10.73
C TYR A 247 21.57 -1.42 11.53
N TRP A 248 20.96 -0.80 12.54
CA TRP A 248 21.62 0.17 13.40
C TRP A 248 22.77 -0.44 14.22
N ASP A 249 22.64 -1.68 14.67
CA ASP A 249 23.72 -2.42 15.34
C ASP A 249 24.91 -2.64 14.42
N SER A 250 24.65 -3.02 13.17
CA SER A 250 25.72 -3.21 12.16
C SER A 250 26.46 -1.90 11.88
N LEU A 251 25.74 -0.78 11.76
CA LEU A 251 26.36 0.53 11.64
C LEU A 251 27.19 0.90 12.87
N SER A 252 26.67 0.63 14.06
CA SER A 252 27.34 0.95 15.33
C SER A 252 28.60 0.11 15.57
N ALA A 253 28.61 -1.13 15.08
CA ALA A 253 29.79 -2.01 15.11
C ALA A 253 30.90 -1.55 14.16
N THR A 254 30.58 -0.68 13.20
CA THR A 254 31.55 -0.17 12.23
C THR A 254 32.45 0.89 12.89
N GLN A 255 33.76 0.82 12.67
CA GLN A 255 34.71 1.83 13.14
C GLN A 255 34.82 3.06 12.21
N ASP A 256 33.89 3.21 11.26
CA ASP A 256 33.90 4.32 10.30
C ASP A 256 33.51 5.64 11.01
N PRO A 257 34.39 6.66 11.04
CA PRO A 257 34.11 7.94 11.69
C PRO A 257 32.99 8.74 11.01
N ARG A 258 32.57 8.35 9.79
CA ARG A 258 31.48 8.98 9.04
C ARG A 258 30.10 8.44 9.44
N VAL A 259 30.03 7.49 10.37
CA VAL A 259 28.77 6.99 10.91
C VAL A 259 28.24 7.96 11.97
N ASP A 260 27.08 8.54 11.72
CA ASP A 260 26.41 9.44 12.67
C ASP A 260 25.74 8.63 13.80
N ARG A 261 26.47 8.49 14.91
CA ARG A 261 26.00 7.78 16.10
C ARG A 261 24.85 8.51 16.80
N GLN A 262 24.76 9.83 16.68
CA GLN A 262 23.70 10.62 17.28
C GLN A 262 22.38 10.38 16.53
N ALA A 263 22.43 10.32 15.19
CA ALA A 263 21.28 9.96 14.38
C ALA A 263 20.76 8.55 14.69
N ILE A 264 21.67 7.58 14.89
CA ILE A 264 21.30 6.21 15.30
C ILE A 264 20.59 6.22 16.66
N ALA A 265 21.16 6.90 17.67
CA ALA A 265 20.55 7.00 19.00
C ALA A 265 19.15 7.66 18.94
N GLY A 266 19.00 8.72 18.15
CA GLY A 266 17.71 9.38 17.93
C GLY A 266 16.68 8.48 17.23
N ALA A 267 17.10 7.67 16.27
CA ALA A 267 16.23 6.71 15.59
C ALA A 267 15.74 5.62 16.55
N ARG A 268 16.62 5.08 17.40
CA ARG A 268 16.28 4.10 18.44
C ARG A 268 15.29 4.66 19.45
N GLN A 269 15.60 5.83 20.03
CA GLN A 269 14.72 6.47 21.00
C GLN A 269 13.32 6.74 20.42
N TRP A 270 13.26 7.15 19.14
CA TRP A 270 11.99 7.34 18.46
C TRP A 270 11.22 6.03 18.31
N LEU A 271 11.89 4.93 17.91
CA LEU A 271 11.26 3.62 17.75
C LEU A 271 10.74 3.08 19.09
N GLU A 272 11.51 3.20 20.17
CA GLU A 272 11.08 2.82 21.52
C GLU A 272 9.84 3.59 21.98
N THR A 273 9.85 4.91 21.77
CA THR A 273 8.71 5.79 22.09
C THR A 273 7.48 5.40 21.27
N TRP A 274 7.68 5.17 19.96
CA TRP A 274 6.61 4.76 19.06
C TRP A 274 6.04 3.40 19.46
N ASN A 275 6.88 2.40 19.75
CA ASN A 275 6.47 1.07 20.18
C ASN A 275 5.64 1.10 21.48
N SER A 276 6.03 1.95 22.43
CA SER A 276 5.30 2.17 23.68
C SER A 276 3.91 2.75 23.41
N LEU A 277 3.83 3.81 22.60
CA LEU A 277 2.56 4.45 22.23
C LEU A 277 1.66 3.52 21.41
N PHE A 278 2.24 2.73 20.50
CA PHE A 278 1.52 1.78 19.66
C PHE A 278 0.95 0.63 20.48
N SER A 279 1.74 0.08 21.40
CA SER A 279 1.28 -0.95 22.34
C SER A 279 0.14 -0.45 23.22
N LEU A 280 0.23 0.78 23.73
CA LEU A 280 -0.83 1.40 24.53
C LEU A 280 -2.11 1.62 23.71
N ALA A 281 -1.98 2.15 22.48
CA ALA A 281 -3.11 2.39 21.59
C ALA A 281 -3.85 1.10 21.21
N THR A 282 -3.10 0.06 20.85
CA THR A 282 -3.66 -1.25 20.49
C THR A 282 -4.34 -1.92 21.68
N GLN A 283 -3.74 -1.88 22.87
CA GLN A 283 -4.35 -2.42 24.09
C GLN A 283 -5.66 -1.69 24.45
N ASN A 284 -5.66 -0.36 24.43
CA ASN A 284 -6.86 0.42 24.70
C ASN A 284 -8.00 0.09 23.72
N CYS A 285 -7.68 -0.12 22.44
CA CYS A 285 -8.66 -0.53 21.44
C CYS A 285 -9.24 -1.93 21.74
N ILE A 286 -8.39 -2.90 22.08
CA ILE A 286 -8.81 -4.26 22.48
C ILE A 286 -9.70 -4.22 23.73
N ASP A 287 -9.37 -3.40 24.72
CA ASP A 287 -10.13 -3.27 25.96
C ASP A 287 -11.53 -2.69 25.71
N VAL A 288 -11.64 -1.70 24.81
CA VAL A 288 -12.94 -1.15 24.37
C VAL A 288 -13.79 -2.24 23.70
N MET A 289 -13.20 -3.04 22.82
CA MET A 289 -13.90 -4.15 22.17
C MET A 289 -14.39 -5.20 23.19
N ALA A 290 -13.57 -5.56 24.18
CA ALA A 290 -13.93 -6.56 25.18
C ALA A 290 -15.06 -6.11 26.11
N ARG A 291 -15.11 -4.81 26.44
CA ARG A 291 -16.20 -4.24 27.24
C ARG A 291 -17.51 -4.24 26.46
N ASP A 292 -17.46 -3.96 25.17
CA ASP A 292 -18.65 -4.01 24.30
C ASP A 292 -19.20 -5.43 24.17
N ASP A 293 -18.34 -6.45 23.98
CA ASP A 293 -18.72 -7.87 23.89
C ASP A 293 -19.41 -8.37 25.18
N MET A 294 -18.84 -8.04 26.35
CA MET A 294 -19.41 -8.43 27.65
C MET A 294 -20.77 -7.78 27.92
N GLN A 295 -20.97 -6.54 27.48
CA GLN A 295 -22.21 -5.82 27.72
C GLN A 295 -23.34 -6.33 26.82
N LEU A 296 -23.03 -6.70 25.57
CA LEU A 296 -23.95 -7.40 24.66
C LEU A 296 -24.41 -8.75 25.20
N SER A 297 -23.50 -9.55 25.78
CA SER A 297 -23.84 -10.84 26.38
C SER A 297 -24.84 -10.70 27.54
N ARG A 298 -24.68 -9.68 28.39
CA ARG A 298 -25.61 -9.39 29.49
C ARG A 298 -26.99 -8.91 29.03
N ASP A 299 -27.03 -8.14 27.95
CA ASP A 299 -28.27 -7.60 27.39
C ASP A 299 -29.12 -8.73 26.74
N VAL A 300 -28.47 -9.72 26.12
CA VAL A 300 -29.14 -10.91 25.54
C VAL A 300 -29.73 -11.84 26.61
N HIS A 301 -29.11 -11.92 27.79
CA HIS A 301 -29.59 -12.78 28.88
C HIS A 301 -30.69 -12.14 29.76
N ARG A 302 -31.12 -10.91 29.45
CA ARG A 302 -32.18 -10.18 30.15
C ARG A 302 -33.50 -10.11 29.36
N HIS A 303 -33.59 -10.80 28.24
CA HIS A 303 -34.81 -10.99 27.43
C HIS A 303 -35.17 -12.47 27.38
#